data_AF-A0A314Z198-F1
#
_entry.id   AF-A0A314Z198-F1
#
_cell.length_a   1.000
_cell.length_b   1.000
_cell.length_c   1.000
_cell.angle_alpha   90.00
_cell.angle_beta   90.00
_cell.angle_gamma   90.00
#
_symmetry.space_group_name_H-M   'P 1'
#
loop_
_entity.id
_entity.type
_entity.pdbx_description
1 polymer ?
#
loop_
_entity_poly.entity_id
_entity_poly.type
_entity_poly.pdbx_seq_one_letter_code
_entity_poly.pdbx_strand_id
1 'polypeptide(L)'
;MHPHRRRPPPTTLRTLTIDSAAAMVPESVVLIRRFLLFVAVCLSGLLLYNDSNALRFLPRFSSSPSVLFSAYNSALAPEPFGDHCLGSKAFQRCLELHTHCFALITQGVDFRREAYFMTPHYLKMMWARIDFLRSVLEMGYNFVFTDADVMWFRDPFPQFYMDADFQIACDHFLGNSDDLENRPNGGFNYVKSNNSKLLDLRIMLQNWKQFMSLRPNLKKYLILPWGVPQNCSLDSLRRYDAPESKSA
;
A
#
# COMPACT_ATOMS: atom_id res chain seq x y z
N MET A 1 60.62 28.06 72.61
CA MET A 1 59.21 27.64 72.58
C MET A 1 58.60 28.11 71.26
N HIS A 2 58.43 27.18 70.31
CA HIS A 2 57.71 27.36 69.05
C HIS A 2 56.85 26.10 68.85
N PRO A 3 55.54 26.20 68.58
CA PRO A 3 54.77 25.04 68.15
C PRO A 3 54.71 24.97 66.62
N HIS A 4 55.13 23.82 66.12
CA HIS A 4 55.06 23.38 64.73
C HIS A 4 53.62 23.14 64.26
N ARG A 5 53.25 23.68 63.08
CA ARG A 5 52.15 23.15 62.26
C ARG A 5 52.71 22.07 61.33
N ARG A 6 52.38 20.80 61.58
CA ARG A 6 52.73 19.66 60.71
C ARG A 6 51.65 19.48 59.64
N ARG A 7 52.06 19.28 58.39
CA ARG A 7 51.21 18.80 57.28
C ARG A 7 50.73 17.37 57.60
N PRO A 8 49.46 17.02 57.33
CA PRO A 8 49.01 15.64 57.44
C PRO A 8 49.67 14.76 56.35
N PRO A 9 49.98 13.49 56.66
CA PRO A 9 50.56 12.55 55.70
C PRO A 9 49.52 12.13 54.64
N PRO A 10 49.98 11.69 53.45
CA PRO A 10 49.07 11.18 52.42
C PRO A 10 48.40 9.90 52.91
N THR A 11 47.06 9.89 52.87
CA THR A 11 46.24 8.72 53.15
C THR A 11 46.62 7.60 52.18
N THR A 12 47.10 6.48 52.73
CA THR A 12 47.40 5.27 51.99
C THR A 12 46.11 4.77 51.34
N LEU A 13 46.10 4.70 50.01
CA LEU A 13 45.02 4.10 49.22
C LEU A 13 44.93 2.62 49.62
N ARG A 14 44.00 2.27 50.51
CA ARG A 14 43.57 0.87 50.65
C ARG A 14 42.88 0.52 49.35
N THR A 15 43.56 -0.26 48.51
CA THR A 15 42.94 -1.00 47.43
C THR A 15 41.89 -1.90 48.06
N LEU A 16 40.64 -1.44 48.08
CA LEU A 16 39.50 -2.33 48.15
C LEU A 16 39.56 -3.12 46.84
N THR A 17 40.05 -4.35 46.92
CA THR A 17 39.68 -5.38 45.96
C THR A 17 38.16 -5.48 46.03
N ILE A 18 37.49 -4.70 45.19
CA ILE A 18 36.12 -4.99 44.82
C ILE A 18 36.24 -6.30 44.07
N ASP A 19 35.88 -7.39 44.75
CA ASP A 19 35.56 -8.63 44.09
C ASP A 19 34.47 -8.31 43.08
N SER A 20 34.89 -8.10 41.83
CA SER A 20 34.00 -8.09 40.67
C SER A 20 33.54 -9.52 40.45
N ALA A 21 32.71 -10.02 41.36
CA ALA A 21 31.77 -11.08 41.06
C ALA A 21 30.63 -10.49 40.22
N ALA A 22 30.97 -9.89 39.06
CA ALA A 22 30.07 -9.95 37.93
C ALA A 22 30.07 -11.42 37.54
N ALA A 23 29.15 -12.19 38.14
CA ALA A 23 28.91 -13.56 37.75
C ALA A 23 28.66 -13.55 36.24
N MET A 24 29.68 -13.92 35.47
CA MET A 24 29.53 -14.15 34.04
C MET A 24 28.51 -15.26 33.92
N VAL A 25 27.29 -14.89 33.54
CA VAL A 25 26.25 -15.83 33.19
C VAL A 25 26.87 -16.78 32.17
N PRO A 26 26.91 -18.11 32.43
CA PRO A 26 27.64 -19.04 31.58
C PRO A 26 27.23 -18.86 30.12
N GLU A 27 28.17 -18.95 29.18
CA GLU A 27 27.87 -18.75 27.75
C GLU A 27 26.71 -19.62 27.27
N SER A 28 26.56 -20.83 27.84
CA SER A 28 25.42 -21.71 27.62
C SER A 28 24.08 -21.07 27.98
N VAL A 29 23.99 -20.31 29.06
CA VAL A 29 22.77 -19.61 29.49
C VAL A 29 22.48 -18.41 28.58
N VAL A 30 23.51 -17.70 28.10
CA VAL A 30 23.34 -16.63 27.10
C VAL A 30 22.86 -17.19 25.76
N LEU A 31 23.42 -18.33 25.32
CA LEU A 31 23.00 -19.04 24.12
C LEU A 31 21.57 -19.56 24.24
N ILE A 32 21.20 -20.15 25.38
CA ILE A 32 19.82 -20.59 25.65
C ILE A 32 18.86 -19.41 25.62
N ARG A 33 19.20 -18.26 26.22
CA ARG A 33 18.35 -17.06 26.17
C ARG A 33 18.16 -16.54 24.74
N ARG A 34 19.22 -16.51 23.92
CA ARG A 34 19.14 -16.12 22.50
C ARG A 34 18.32 -17.10 21.68
N PHE A 35 18.47 -18.40 21.93
CA PHE A 35 17.68 -19.44 21.27
C PHE A 35 16.20 -19.32 21.64
N LEU A 36 15.87 -19.15 22.92
CA LEU A 36 14.49 -18.96 23.38
C LEU A 36 13.87 -17.67 22.84
N LEU A 37 14.64 -16.57 22.76
CA LEU A 37 14.22 -15.35 22.07
C LEU A 37 13.95 -15.57 20.59
N PHE A 38 14.84 -16.29 19.90
CA PHE A 38 14.67 -16.62 18.48
C PHE A 38 13.42 -17.49 18.27
N VAL A 39 13.23 -18.54 19.08
CA VAL A 39 12.03 -19.37 19.03
C VAL A 39 10.77 -18.56 19.33
N ALA A 40 10.80 -17.67 20.34
CA ALA A 40 9.67 -16.80 20.66
C ALA A 40 9.34 -15.84 19.51
N VAL A 41 10.36 -15.23 18.87
CA VAL A 41 10.19 -14.35 17.70
C VAL A 41 9.64 -15.17 16.52
N CYS A 42 10.21 -16.34 16.24
CA CYS A 42 9.72 -17.22 15.17
C CYS A 42 8.29 -17.68 15.41
N LEU A 43 7.93 -18.09 16.63
CA LEU A 43 6.58 -18.49 16.99
C LEU A 43 5.62 -17.29 16.94
N SER A 44 6.03 -16.10 17.38
CA SER A 44 5.22 -14.88 17.23
C SER A 44 5.02 -14.53 15.76
N GLY A 45 6.05 -14.67 14.92
CA GLY A 45 5.95 -14.45 13.47
C GLY A 45 5.06 -15.49 12.79
N LEU A 46 5.13 -16.76 13.23
CA LEU A 46 4.28 -17.83 12.73
C LEU A 46 2.83 -17.63 13.17
N LEU A 47 2.60 -17.21 14.42
CA LEU A 47 1.28 -16.87 14.94
C LEU A 47 0.72 -15.67 14.20
N LEU A 48 1.47 -14.57 14.02
CA LEU A 48 1.04 -13.42 13.23
C LEU A 48 0.83 -13.77 11.75
N TYR A 49 1.58 -14.72 11.18
CA TYR A 49 1.40 -15.18 9.81
C TYR A 49 0.14 -16.05 9.66
N ASN A 50 -0.07 -16.99 10.59
CA ASN A 50 -1.28 -17.81 10.61
C ASN A 50 -2.52 -16.97 10.92
N ASP A 51 -2.39 -16.00 11.82
CA ASP A 51 -3.45 -15.07 12.17
C ASP A 51 -3.65 -14.05 11.04
N SER A 52 -2.62 -13.65 10.27
CA SER A 52 -2.81 -12.88 9.03
C SER A 52 -3.52 -13.69 7.94
N ASN A 53 -3.21 -14.99 7.80
CA ASN A 53 -3.98 -15.89 6.93
C ASN A 53 -5.41 -16.13 7.45
N ALA A 54 -5.63 -16.13 8.77
CA ALA A 54 -6.95 -16.28 9.38
C ALA A 54 -7.77 -14.97 9.38
N LEU A 55 -7.13 -13.81 9.51
CA LEU A 55 -7.72 -12.45 9.50
C LEU A 55 -7.91 -11.90 8.09
N ARG A 56 -7.17 -12.40 7.08
CA ARG A 56 -7.54 -12.25 5.67
C ARG A 56 -8.89 -12.91 5.36
N PHE A 57 -9.38 -13.76 6.25
CA PHE A 57 -10.74 -14.25 6.28
C PHE A 57 -11.42 -13.88 7.60
N LEU A 58 -11.63 -12.58 7.84
CA LEU A 58 -12.87 -12.22 8.55
C LEU A 58 -14.00 -12.90 7.77
N PRO A 59 -14.76 -13.85 8.36
CA PRO A 59 -15.94 -14.43 7.70
C PRO A 59 -17.06 -13.38 7.51
N ARG A 60 -16.78 -12.10 7.82
CA ARG A 60 -17.64 -10.95 7.61
C ARG A 60 -17.53 -10.33 6.22
N PHE A 61 -16.58 -10.74 5.40
CA PHE A 61 -16.60 -10.47 3.96
C PHE A 61 -17.29 -11.61 3.18
N SER A 62 -18.20 -12.34 3.83
CA SER A 62 -19.25 -13.09 3.15
C SER A 62 -20.23 -12.08 2.54
N SER A 63 -20.17 -11.99 1.22
CA SER A 63 -21.22 -11.44 0.38
C SER A 63 -22.55 -12.14 0.64
N SER A 64 -23.44 -11.52 1.43
CA SER A 64 -24.90 -11.69 1.32
C SER A 64 -25.69 -10.67 2.15
N PRO A 65 -26.94 -10.36 1.75
CA PRO A 65 -27.35 -9.00 1.45
C PRO A 65 -28.44 -8.50 2.40
N SER A 66 -28.23 -7.34 2.99
CA SER A 66 -29.34 -6.55 3.53
C SER A 66 -28.85 -5.15 3.81
N VAL A 67 -29.52 -4.18 3.17
CA VAL A 67 -29.26 -2.72 3.18
C VAL A 67 -28.19 -2.32 2.15
N LEU A 68 -28.47 -1.89 0.92
CA LEU A 68 -29.65 -1.25 0.35
C LEU A 68 -29.70 -1.52 -1.17
N PHE A 69 -30.89 -1.85 -1.67
CA PHE A 69 -31.22 -2.20 -3.04
C PHE A 69 -31.23 -0.99 -3.98
N SER A 70 -30.84 -1.20 -5.24
CA SER A 70 -31.36 -0.55 -6.47
C SER A 70 -30.25 -0.09 -7.43
N ALA A 71 -29.58 -1.06 -8.08
CA ALA A 71 -29.12 -0.85 -9.45
C ALA A 71 -29.95 -1.79 -10.34
N TYR A 72 -30.92 -1.15 -10.96
CA TYR A 72 -31.88 -1.64 -11.95
C TYR A 72 -31.32 -2.70 -12.91
N ASN A 73 -32.16 -3.69 -13.21
CA ASN A 73 -32.03 -4.62 -14.34
C ASN A 73 -31.32 -4.00 -15.55
N SER A 74 -30.12 -4.48 -15.86
CA SER A 74 -29.55 -4.43 -17.20
C SER A 74 -28.78 -5.73 -17.39
N ALA A 75 -29.51 -6.73 -17.87
CA ALA A 75 -28.93 -7.94 -18.41
C ALA A 75 -27.92 -7.55 -19.50
N LEU A 76 -26.62 -7.82 -19.24
CA LEU A 76 -25.48 -7.96 -20.17
C LEU A 76 -24.11 -7.52 -19.60
N ALA A 77 -24.00 -7.14 -18.32
CA ALA A 77 -22.67 -6.94 -17.71
C ALA A 77 -22.06 -8.30 -17.30
N PRO A 78 -20.78 -8.60 -17.63
CA PRO A 78 -20.11 -9.76 -17.06
C PRO A 78 -19.96 -9.53 -15.54
N GLU A 79 -20.49 -10.46 -14.74
CA GLU A 79 -20.45 -10.42 -13.28
C GLU A 79 -18.98 -10.23 -12.80
N PRO A 80 -18.61 -9.09 -12.20
CA PRO A 80 -17.25 -8.86 -11.68
C PRO A 80 -17.02 -9.55 -10.33
N PHE A 81 -17.94 -10.41 -9.91
CA PHE A 81 -17.89 -11.11 -8.64
C PHE A 81 -17.05 -12.38 -8.78
N GLY A 82 -15.74 -12.22 -8.58
CA GLY A 82 -14.79 -13.32 -8.49
C GLY A 82 -13.35 -12.83 -8.42
N ASP A 83 -12.44 -13.73 -8.05
CA ASP A 83 -11.03 -13.45 -7.89
C ASP A 83 -10.33 -13.44 -9.25
N HIS A 84 -9.88 -12.27 -9.69
CA HIS A 84 -9.12 -12.11 -10.92
C HIS A 84 -7.62 -12.35 -10.65
N CYS A 85 -7.09 -13.49 -11.09
CA CYS A 85 -5.74 -13.92 -10.78
C CYS A 85 -4.77 -13.69 -11.94
N LEU A 86 -3.63 -13.04 -11.64
CA LEU A 86 -2.55 -12.86 -12.61
C LEU A 86 -1.62 -14.09 -12.62
N GLY A 87 -1.57 -14.79 -13.75
CA GLY A 87 -0.68 -15.94 -13.96
C GLY A 87 -1.23 -17.28 -13.46
N SER A 88 -0.68 -18.37 -14.01
CA SER A 88 -1.24 -19.71 -13.83
C SER A 88 -1.19 -20.22 -12.39
N LYS A 89 -0.10 -19.98 -11.65
CA LYS A 89 0.01 -20.45 -10.25
C LYS A 89 -1.00 -19.79 -9.31
N ALA A 90 -1.17 -18.47 -9.42
CA ALA A 90 -2.16 -17.73 -8.64
C ALA A 90 -3.57 -18.21 -8.97
N PHE A 91 -3.87 -18.39 -10.26
CA PHE A 91 -5.16 -18.90 -10.70
C PHE A 91 -5.46 -20.32 -10.20
N GLN A 92 -4.50 -21.24 -10.30
CA GLN A 92 -4.66 -22.60 -9.76
C GLN A 92 -4.88 -22.59 -8.25
N ARG A 93 -4.09 -21.79 -7.52
CA ARG A 93 -4.27 -21.64 -6.08
C ARG A 93 -5.65 -21.06 -5.72
N CYS A 94 -6.14 -20.12 -6.52
CA CYS A 94 -7.48 -19.58 -6.35
C CYS A 94 -8.55 -20.67 -6.53
N LEU A 95 -8.46 -21.48 -7.59
CA LEU A 95 -9.43 -22.55 -7.85
C LEU A 95 -9.48 -23.61 -6.74
N GLU A 96 -8.39 -23.79 -5.99
CA GLU A 96 -8.36 -24.65 -4.80
C GLU A 96 -9.09 -24.05 -3.58
N LEU A 97 -9.23 -22.72 -3.54
CA LEU A 97 -9.72 -21.98 -2.38
C LEU A 97 -11.11 -21.36 -2.60
N HIS A 98 -11.43 -20.98 -3.83
CA HIS A 98 -12.58 -20.17 -4.20
C HIS A 98 -13.29 -20.77 -5.41
N THR A 99 -14.60 -20.59 -5.49
CA THR A 99 -15.44 -21.12 -6.58
C THR A 99 -15.42 -20.25 -7.84
N HIS A 100 -15.20 -18.94 -7.68
CA HIS A 100 -15.25 -17.96 -8.77
C HIS A 100 -13.89 -17.32 -8.96
N CYS A 101 -13.04 -17.97 -9.75
CA CYS A 101 -11.73 -17.45 -10.14
C CYS A 101 -11.70 -17.19 -11.64
N PHE A 102 -11.06 -16.11 -12.05
CA PHE A 102 -10.88 -15.74 -13.44
C PHE A 102 -9.40 -15.47 -13.73
N ALA A 103 -8.87 -16.09 -14.78
CA ALA A 103 -7.50 -15.80 -15.21
C ALA A 103 -7.45 -14.42 -15.87
N LEU A 104 -6.65 -13.50 -15.32
CA LEU A 104 -6.37 -12.22 -15.96
C LEU A 104 -5.33 -12.43 -17.06
N ILE A 105 -5.80 -12.55 -18.31
CA ILE A 105 -4.94 -12.80 -19.47
C ILE A 105 -4.53 -11.47 -20.09
N THR A 106 -3.23 -11.22 -20.12
CA THR A 106 -2.62 -10.07 -20.78
C THR A 106 -1.96 -10.51 -22.07
N GLN A 107 -2.38 -9.93 -23.21
CA GLN A 107 -1.85 -10.32 -24.52
C GLN A 107 -0.33 -10.08 -24.61
N GLY A 108 0.42 -11.14 -24.90
CA GLY A 108 1.84 -11.06 -25.24
C GLY A 108 2.80 -10.73 -24.08
N VAL A 109 2.35 -10.84 -22.82
CA VAL A 109 3.22 -10.60 -21.64
C VAL A 109 2.99 -11.66 -20.58
N ASP A 110 4.09 -12.28 -20.14
CA ASP A 110 4.12 -13.24 -19.04
C ASP A 110 4.63 -12.57 -17.75
N PHE A 111 3.73 -12.34 -16.78
CA PHE A 111 4.03 -11.68 -15.51
C PHE A 111 4.44 -12.64 -14.38
N ARG A 112 4.86 -13.87 -14.69
CA ARG A 112 5.28 -14.85 -13.66
C ARG A 112 6.62 -14.52 -12.98
N ARG A 113 7.43 -13.64 -13.58
CA ARG A 113 8.76 -13.28 -13.08
C ARG A 113 8.73 -11.96 -12.33
N GLU A 114 9.68 -11.80 -11.42
CA GLU A 114 9.91 -10.53 -10.74
C GLU A 114 10.13 -9.41 -11.76
N ALA A 115 9.42 -8.31 -11.55
CA ALA A 115 9.51 -7.12 -12.37
C ALA A 115 10.21 -6.02 -11.56
N TYR A 116 11.50 -5.77 -11.83
CA TYR A 116 12.22 -4.70 -11.14
C TYR A 116 11.62 -3.33 -11.43
N PHE A 117 11.63 -2.46 -10.42
CA PHE A 117 11.05 -1.13 -10.47
C PHE A 117 11.49 -0.36 -11.73
N MET A 118 10.51 0.30 -12.38
CA MET A 118 10.70 1.11 -13.60
C MET A 118 11.27 0.38 -14.83
N THR A 119 11.42 -0.94 -14.80
CA THR A 119 11.77 -1.70 -16.01
C THR A 119 10.61 -1.72 -17.02
N PRO A 120 10.88 -2.00 -18.31
CA PRO A 120 9.81 -2.16 -19.30
C PRO A 120 8.78 -3.23 -18.93
N HIS A 121 9.19 -4.27 -18.21
CA HIS A 121 8.28 -5.31 -17.72
C HIS A 121 7.38 -4.79 -16.60
N TYR A 122 7.96 -4.08 -15.62
CA TYR A 122 7.23 -3.40 -14.56
C TYR A 122 6.20 -2.41 -15.13
N LEU A 123 6.60 -1.57 -16.08
CA LEU A 123 5.68 -0.61 -16.69
C LEU A 123 4.51 -1.32 -17.38
N LYS A 124 4.77 -2.38 -18.16
CA LYS A 124 3.69 -3.18 -18.78
C LYS A 124 2.71 -3.74 -17.74
N MET A 125 3.22 -4.20 -16.60
CA MET A 125 2.41 -4.72 -15.49
C MET A 125 1.52 -3.61 -14.89
N MET A 126 2.10 -2.45 -14.60
CA MET A 126 1.36 -1.29 -14.07
C MET A 126 0.29 -0.81 -15.04
N TRP A 127 0.55 -0.78 -16.34
CA TRP A 127 -0.45 -0.37 -17.32
C TRP A 127 -1.55 -1.41 -17.53
N ALA A 128 -1.24 -2.71 -17.43
CA ALA A 128 -2.26 -3.76 -17.39
C ALA A 128 -3.17 -3.62 -16.17
N ARG A 129 -2.61 -3.28 -15.00
CA ARG A 129 -3.38 -2.93 -13.80
C ARG A 129 -4.35 -1.78 -14.06
N ILE A 130 -3.88 -0.67 -14.65
CA ILE A 130 -4.74 0.48 -14.94
C ILE A 130 -5.86 0.12 -15.93
N ASP A 131 -5.58 -0.71 -16.95
CA ASP A 131 -6.58 -1.14 -17.93
C ASP A 131 -7.67 -2.04 -17.31
N PHE A 132 -7.29 -2.89 -16.36
CA PHE A 132 -8.23 -3.66 -15.56
C PHE A 132 -9.12 -2.74 -14.71
N LEU A 133 -8.53 -1.82 -13.94
CA LEU A 133 -9.29 -0.88 -13.10
C LEU A 133 -10.22 0.04 -13.91
N ARG A 134 -9.83 0.43 -15.13
CA ARG A 134 -10.70 1.13 -16.08
C ARG A 134 -11.95 0.32 -16.42
N SER A 135 -11.80 -0.99 -16.61
CA SER A 135 -12.93 -1.89 -16.89
C SER A 135 -13.90 -1.95 -15.70
N VAL A 136 -13.38 -1.91 -14.46
CA VAL A 136 -14.20 -1.84 -13.24
C VAL A 136 -15.04 -0.56 -13.19
N LEU A 137 -14.43 0.59 -13.50
CA LEU A 137 -15.18 1.87 -13.58
C LEU A 137 -16.22 1.85 -14.70
N GLU A 138 -15.90 1.27 -15.85
CA GLU A 138 -16.79 1.16 -17.01
C GLU A 138 -18.04 0.33 -16.72
N MET A 139 -17.94 -0.63 -15.81
CA MET A 139 -19.09 -1.39 -15.28
C MET A 139 -19.88 -0.64 -14.21
N GLY A 140 -19.46 0.57 -13.82
CA GLY A 140 -20.16 1.41 -12.84
C GLY A 140 -19.74 1.20 -11.38
N TYR A 141 -18.69 0.43 -11.11
CA TYR A 141 -18.27 0.11 -9.74
C TYR A 141 -17.21 1.09 -9.22
N ASN A 142 -17.39 1.54 -7.97
CA ASN A 142 -16.30 2.13 -7.18
C ASN A 142 -15.27 1.03 -6.85
N PHE A 143 -14.00 1.39 -6.68
CA PHE A 143 -12.99 0.41 -6.26
C PHE A 143 -12.03 0.95 -5.22
N VAL A 144 -11.60 0.06 -4.33
CA VAL A 144 -10.37 0.18 -3.55
C VAL A 144 -9.36 -0.79 -4.17
N PHE A 145 -8.18 -0.31 -4.53
CA PHE A 145 -7.09 -1.15 -5.01
C PHE A 145 -5.97 -1.16 -3.98
N THR A 146 -5.36 -2.33 -3.80
CA THR A 146 -4.16 -2.50 -3.00
C THR A 146 -3.17 -3.45 -3.64
N ASP A 147 -1.88 -3.16 -3.51
CA ASP A 147 -0.84 -4.13 -3.84
C ASP A 147 -0.91 -5.33 -2.87
N ALA A 148 -0.39 -6.48 -3.31
CA ALA A 148 -0.49 -7.73 -2.57
C ALA A 148 0.32 -7.74 -1.26
N ASP A 149 1.31 -6.84 -1.15
CA ASP A 149 2.16 -6.60 0.00
C ASP A 149 1.60 -5.54 0.96
N VAL A 150 0.43 -4.95 0.66
CA VAL A 150 -0.31 -4.08 1.57
C VAL A 150 -1.23 -4.91 2.46
N MET A 151 -1.24 -4.60 3.76
CA MET A 151 -2.10 -5.25 4.75
C MET A 151 -2.95 -4.21 5.48
N TRP A 152 -4.20 -4.58 5.77
CA TRP A 152 -5.13 -3.72 6.51
C TRP A 152 -5.23 -4.19 7.95
N PHE A 153 -4.85 -3.32 8.88
CA PHE A 153 -5.07 -3.55 10.31
C PHE A 153 -6.41 -3.01 10.81
N ARG A 154 -7.09 -2.21 9.98
CA ARG A 154 -8.38 -1.56 10.26
C ARG A 154 -9.17 -1.45 8.97
N ASP A 155 -10.48 -1.27 9.12
CA ASP A 155 -11.35 -0.89 8.01
C ASP A 155 -10.94 0.48 7.45
N PRO A 156 -10.54 0.59 6.16
CA PRO A 156 -10.16 1.86 5.56
C PRO A 156 -11.36 2.73 5.17
N PHE A 157 -12.57 2.17 5.01
CA PHE A 157 -13.71 2.91 4.46
C PHE A 157 -14.09 4.17 5.25
N PRO A 158 -14.05 4.19 6.59
CA PRO A 158 -14.31 5.40 7.37
C PRO A 158 -13.31 6.53 7.16
N GLN A 159 -12.14 6.27 6.56
CA GLN A 159 -11.09 7.27 6.33
C GLN A 159 -11.21 7.97 4.98
N PHE A 160 -12.08 7.50 4.09
CA PHE A 160 -12.22 8.09 2.77
C PHE A 160 -13.02 9.38 2.79
N TYR A 161 -12.51 10.38 2.07
CA TYR A 161 -13.20 11.64 1.83
C TYR A 161 -14.42 11.44 0.91
N MET A 162 -15.60 11.89 1.35
CA MET A 162 -16.87 11.68 0.66
C MET A 162 -17.03 12.55 -0.59
N ASP A 163 -16.29 13.63 -0.67
CA ASP A 163 -16.23 14.62 -1.74
C ASP A 163 -15.06 14.41 -2.73
N ALA A 164 -14.12 13.51 -2.42
CA ALA A 164 -13.03 13.15 -3.32
C ALA A 164 -13.40 11.96 -4.23
N ASP A 165 -13.22 12.13 -5.54
CA ASP A 165 -13.45 11.09 -6.55
C ASP A 165 -12.27 10.13 -6.73
N PHE A 166 -11.07 10.57 -6.34
CA PHE A 166 -9.83 9.83 -6.44
C PHE A 166 -8.96 10.15 -5.23
N GLN A 167 -8.56 9.12 -4.50
CA GLN A 167 -7.72 9.21 -3.31
C GLN A 167 -6.58 8.19 -3.44
N ILE A 168 -5.36 8.60 -3.15
CA ILE A 168 -4.16 7.79 -3.30
C ILE A 168 -3.29 7.94 -2.05
N ALA A 169 -2.68 6.84 -1.61
CA ALA A 169 -1.76 6.88 -0.49
C ALA A 169 -0.45 7.58 -0.85
N CYS A 170 0.35 7.90 0.16
CA CYS A 170 1.73 8.37 0.03
C CYS A 170 2.64 7.59 0.99
N ASP A 171 3.91 7.44 0.63
CA ASP A 171 4.90 6.76 1.50
C ASP A 171 5.36 7.68 2.64
N HIS A 172 5.33 9.00 2.41
CA HIS A 172 5.73 10.02 3.35
C HIS A 172 4.60 11.03 3.50
N PHE A 173 3.90 10.96 4.63
CA PHE A 173 2.85 11.89 4.99
C PHE A 173 3.43 13.05 5.82
N LEU A 174 3.21 14.29 5.36
CA LEU A 174 3.73 15.49 6.01
C LEU A 174 2.81 16.07 7.10
N GLY A 175 1.70 15.39 7.40
CA GLY A 175 0.73 15.82 8.43
C GLY A 175 -0.48 16.56 7.88
N ASN A 176 -0.46 16.95 6.60
CA ASN A 176 -1.56 17.59 5.90
C ASN A 176 -1.91 16.78 4.62
N SER A 177 -3.18 16.40 4.45
CA SER A 177 -3.67 15.62 3.30
C SER A 177 -3.62 16.38 1.99
N ASP A 178 -3.74 17.71 2.05
CA ASP A 178 -3.76 18.57 0.86
C ASP A 178 -2.36 19.04 0.43
N ASP A 179 -1.32 18.59 1.14
CA ASP A 179 0.06 18.92 0.81
C ASP A 179 0.49 18.23 -0.50
N LEU A 180 0.84 19.03 -1.50
CA LEU A 180 1.28 18.57 -2.82
C LEU A 180 2.67 17.89 -2.78
N GLU A 181 3.42 18.06 -1.70
CA GLU A 181 4.69 17.36 -1.48
C GLU A 181 4.50 15.92 -0.98
N ASN A 182 3.28 15.51 -0.65
CA ASN A 182 2.93 14.11 -0.39
C ASN A 182 3.11 13.29 -1.69
N ARG A 183 4.26 12.61 -1.82
CA ARG A 183 4.56 11.82 -3.02
C ARG A 183 3.62 10.61 -3.12
N PRO A 184 2.83 10.49 -4.20
CA PRO A 184 1.82 9.46 -4.31
C PRO A 184 2.45 8.08 -4.48
N ASN A 185 1.86 7.09 -3.80
CA ASN A 185 2.16 5.67 -3.93
C ASN A 185 0.91 4.95 -4.49
N GLY A 186 1.09 4.27 -5.62
CA GLY A 186 0.00 3.59 -6.32
C GLY A 186 -0.36 2.21 -5.77
N GLY A 187 0.16 1.82 -4.60
CA GLY A 187 -0.10 0.56 -3.94
C GLY A 187 -1.34 0.59 -3.04
N PHE A 188 -1.96 1.76 -2.82
CA PHE A 188 -3.27 1.88 -2.20
C PHE A 188 -4.01 3.08 -2.76
N ASN A 189 -5.20 2.87 -3.33
CA ASN A 189 -6.04 3.96 -3.83
C ASN A 189 -7.53 3.63 -3.76
N TYR A 190 -8.36 4.66 -3.64
CA TYR A 190 -9.82 4.57 -3.73
C TYR A 190 -10.34 5.50 -4.83
N VAL A 191 -11.20 4.97 -5.69
CA VAL A 191 -11.74 5.70 -6.84
C VAL A 191 -13.24 5.48 -6.94
N LYS A 192 -13.98 6.58 -7.09
CA LYS A 192 -15.43 6.56 -7.35
C LYS A 192 -15.69 6.45 -8.85
N SER A 193 -16.66 5.61 -9.22
CA SER A 193 -17.09 5.52 -10.60
C SER A 193 -17.91 6.74 -10.99
N ASN A 194 -17.36 7.50 -11.92
CA ASN A 194 -18.04 8.58 -12.61
C ASN A 194 -17.43 8.76 -14.00
N ASN A 195 -18.15 9.50 -14.86
CA ASN A 195 -17.74 9.72 -16.24
C ASN A 195 -16.37 10.40 -16.35
N SER A 196 -16.03 11.29 -15.41
CA SER A 196 -14.75 12.00 -15.39
C SER A 196 -13.59 11.02 -15.11
N LYS A 197 -13.70 10.16 -14.09
CA LYS A 197 -12.62 9.21 -13.75
C LYS A 197 -12.45 8.13 -14.82
N LEU A 198 -13.55 7.66 -15.41
CA LEU A 198 -13.50 6.76 -16.57
C LEU A 198 -12.79 7.42 -17.77
N LEU A 199 -13.09 8.71 -18.04
CA LEU A 199 -12.42 9.46 -19.09
C LEU A 199 -10.92 9.64 -18.82
N ASP A 200 -10.54 9.98 -17.60
CA ASP A 200 -9.15 10.15 -17.21
C ASP A 200 -8.33 8.88 -17.48
N LEU A 201 -8.83 7.71 -17.04
CA LEU A 201 -8.14 6.45 -17.28
C LEU A 201 -8.08 6.11 -18.78
N ARG A 202 -9.13 6.39 -19.56
CA ARG A 202 -9.12 6.20 -21.01
C ARG A 202 -8.03 7.05 -21.69
N ILE A 203 -7.93 8.33 -21.32
CA ILE A 203 -6.90 9.25 -21.86
C ILE A 203 -5.51 8.76 -21.46
N MET A 204 -5.30 8.39 -20.19
CA MET A 204 -4.01 7.88 -19.72
C MET A 204 -3.58 6.63 -20.49
N LEU A 205 -4.49 5.66 -20.67
CA LEU A 205 -4.22 4.43 -21.41
C LEU A 205 -3.97 4.69 -22.91
N GLN A 206 -4.68 5.64 -23.51
CA GLN A 206 -4.46 6.04 -24.90
C GLN A 206 -3.08 6.68 -25.09
N ASN A 207 -2.71 7.62 -24.23
CA ASN A 207 -1.40 8.27 -24.24
C ASN A 207 -0.27 7.23 -24.10
N TRP A 208 -0.46 6.25 -23.21
CA TRP A 208 0.49 5.15 -23.05
C TRP A 208 0.61 4.28 -24.30
N LYS A 209 -0.51 3.86 -24.90
CA LYS A 209 -0.51 3.07 -26.14
C LYS A 209 0.23 3.81 -27.25
N GLN A 210 -0.03 5.11 -27.39
CA GLN A 210 0.68 5.96 -28.33
C GLN A 210 2.18 6.00 -28.03
N PHE A 211 2.57 6.27 -26.78
CA PHE A 211 3.98 6.28 -26.37
C PHE A 211 4.69 4.95 -26.67
N MET A 212 4.02 3.83 -26.44
CA MET A 212 4.59 2.51 -26.68
C MET A 212 4.72 2.16 -28.16
N SER A 213 3.90 2.75 -29.03
CA SER A 213 4.02 2.58 -30.49
C SER A 213 5.20 3.33 -31.11
N LEU A 214 5.80 4.28 -30.38
CA LEU A 214 6.91 5.10 -30.87
C LEU A 214 8.22 4.31 -30.95
N ARG A 215 9.05 4.65 -31.95
CA ARG A 215 10.45 4.20 -32.02
C ARG A 215 11.23 4.69 -30.80
N PRO A 216 12.22 3.93 -30.27
CA PRO A 216 12.98 4.32 -29.07
C PRO A 216 13.55 5.74 -29.12
N ASN A 217 14.07 6.16 -30.28
CA ASN A 217 14.67 7.47 -30.47
C ASN A 217 13.65 8.61 -30.42
N LEU A 218 12.37 8.33 -30.69
CA LEU A 218 11.29 9.31 -30.64
C LEU A 218 10.70 9.46 -29.23
N LYS A 219 10.86 8.43 -28.37
CA LYS A 219 10.38 8.47 -26.99
C LYS A 219 11.02 9.58 -26.15
N LYS A 220 12.26 9.98 -26.47
CA LYS A 220 12.96 11.07 -25.74
C LYS A 220 12.47 12.48 -26.08
N TYR A 221 11.82 12.65 -27.24
CA TYR A 221 11.36 13.96 -27.72
C TYR A 221 9.92 14.25 -27.35
N LEU A 222 9.15 13.23 -26.98
CA LEU A 222 7.85 13.39 -26.39
C LEU A 222 8.00 13.72 -24.91
N ILE A 223 8.21 15.01 -24.64
CA ILE A 223 7.59 15.63 -23.47
C ILE A 223 6.10 15.48 -23.73
N LEU A 224 5.49 14.37 -23.29
CA LEU A 224 4.05 14.24 -23.33
C LEU A 224 3.51 15.33 -22.39
N PRO A 225 2.82 16.38 -22.86
CA PRO A 225 1.82 16.94 -21.99
C PRO A 225 0.83 15.80 -21.85
N TRP A 226 0.73 15.21 -20.66
CA TRP A 226 -0.43 14.40 -20.31
C TRP A 226 -1.65 15.12 -20.86
N GLY A 227 -2.39 14.47 -21.78
CA GLY A 227 -3.56 15.09 -22.38
C GLY A 227 -4.48 15.53 -21.25
N VAL A 228 -4.53 16.83 -20.98
CA VAL A 228 -5.35 17.36 -19.90
C VAL A 228 -6.78 17.05 -20.28
N PRO A 229 -7.59 16.46 -19.39
CA PRO A 229 -9.00 16.25 -19.65
C PRO A 229 -9.63 17.55 -20.18
N GLN A 230 -10.39 17.46 -21.27
CA GLN A 230 -10.91 18.63 -21.99
C GLN A 230 -11.77 19.55 -21.12
N ASN A 231 -12.34 19.02 -20.02
CA ASN A 231 -13.20 19.75 -19.07
C ASN A 231 -12.52 19.98 -17.70
N CYS A 232 -11.20 20.16 -17.65
CA CYS A 232 -10.55 20.64 -16.43
C CYS A 232 -10.95 22.11 -16.17
N SER A 233 -11.84 22.34 -15.20
CA SER A 233 -12.08 23.69 -14.64
C SER A 233 -11.48 23.80 -13.25
N LEU A 234 -10.69 24.86 -13.03
CA LEU A 234 -10.18 25.23 -11.71
C LEU A 234 -11.28 25.78 -10.78
N ASP A 235 -12.49 26.04 -11.28
CA ASP A 235 -13.60 26.56 -10.47
C ASP A 235 -14.07 25.56 -9.40
N SER A 236 -13.82 24.26 -9.62
CA SER A 236 -14.11 23.22 -8.62
C SER A 236 -13.14 23.23 -7.44
N LEU A 237 -11.90 23.73 -7.62
CA LEU A 237 -10.91 23.85 -6.54
C LEU A 237 -11.23 25.03 -5.62
N ARG A 238 -11.81 26.12 -6.15
CA ARG A 238 -12.16 27.32 -5.37
C ARG A 238 -13.21 27.07 -4.26
N ARG A 239 -13.93 25.95 -4.31
CA ARG A 239 -14.92 25.60 -3.29
C ARG A 239 -14.28 25.13 -1.98
N TYR A 240 -13.03 24.67 -2.01
CA TYR A 240 -12.32 24.16 -0.82
C TYR A 240 -11.57 25.25 -0.04
N ASP A 241 -11.05 26.28 -0.72
CA ASP A 241 -10.27 27.35 -0.08
C ASP A 241 -11.13 28.43 0.60
N ALA A 242 -12.46 28.33 0.55
CA ALA A 242 -13.35 29.30 1.19
C ALA A 242 -13.54 28.92 2.67
N PRO A 243 -13.08 29.75 3.64
CA PRO A 243 -13.41 29.51 5.04
C PRO A 243 -14.93 29.60 5.21
N GLU A 244 -15.53 28.63 5.89
CA GLU A 244 -16.95 28.64 6.25
C GLU A 244 -17.30 29.98 6.89
N SER A 245 -18.13 30.77 6.20
CA SER A 245 -18.71 31.96 6.79
C SER A 245 -19.61 31.51 7.93
N LYS A 246 -19.17 31.78 9.17
CA LYS A 246 -20.04 31.70 10.34
C LYS A 246 -21.19 32.67 10.10
N SER A 247 -22.37 32.11 9.82
CA SER A 247 -23.62 32.86 9.86
C SER A 247 -23.89 33.21 11.33
N ALA A 248 -23.95 34.51 11.60
CA ALA A 248 -24.48 35.08 12.82
C ALA A 248 -26.01 35.15 12.74
#